data_AF-A0A225UW21-F1
#
_entry.id   AF-A0A225UW21-F1
#
_cell.length_a   1.000
_cell.length_b   1.000
_cell.length_c   1.000
_cell.angle_alpha   90.00
_cell.angle_beta   90.00
_cell.angle_gamma   90.00
#
_symmetry.space_group_name_H-M   'P 1'
#
loop_
_entity.id
_entity.type
_entity.pdbx_description
1 polymer ?
#
loop_
_entity_poly.entity_id
_entity_poly.type
_entity_poly.pdbx_seq_one_letter_code
_entity_poly.pdbx_strand_id
1 'polypeptide(L)'
;MKFIYQVLAVVSLTTTAISALENGVLLGETFGGPYGKKYSDLDLVGPGQTVQSITVRSAKRVDAVILEITDPSGKSHTLHHGGNGGDKNTLTLSDGEYVNGWEAQWGDDGDRIQYIAFTTNKNNTITGGTATGNAGTETAPKGYQLGGFIGYSGRELDSAGAIWTSIDPVE
;
A
#
# COMPACT_ATOMS: atom_id res chain seq x y z
N MET A 1 -10.34 -22.12 -42.62
CA MET A 1 -9.53 -21.01 -42.06
C MET A 1 -10.52 -19.94 -41.62
N LYS A 2 -10.58 -19.38 -40.41
CA LYS A 2 -9.58 -19.19 -39.35
C LYS A 2 -10.36 -18.87 -38.05
N PHE A 3 -10.14 -19.72 -37.04
CA PHE A 3 -10.21 -19.59 -35.57
C PHE A 3 -11.24 -18.66 -34.88
N ILE A 4 -12.10 -19.29 -34.07
CA ILE A 4 -12.83 -18.69 -32.95
C ILE A 4 -11.84 -18.53 -31.80
N TYR A 5 -11.63 -17.31 -31.32
CA TYR A 5 -10.87 -17.05 -30.09
C TYR A 5 -11.80 -17.26 -28.89
N GLN A 6 -11.68 -18.42 -28.23
CA GLN A 6 -12.18 -18.60 -26.87
C GLN A 6 -11.16 -17.97 -25.92
N VAL A 7 -11.54 -16.87 -25.27
CA VAL A 7 -10.77 -16.32 -24.15
C VAL A 7 -11.15 -17.13 -22.92
N LEU A 8 -10.25 -18.03 -22.52
CA LEU A 8 -10.36 -18.79 -21.27
C LEU A 8 -9.94 -17.84 -20.13
N ALA A 9 -10.91 -17.26 -19.42
CA ALA A 9 -10.63 -16.53 -18.18
C ALA A 9 -10.31 -17.57 -17.09
N VAL A 10 -9.03 -17.78 -16.83
CA VAL A 10 -8.58 -18.60 -15.70
C VAL A 10 -8.52 -17.69 -14.48
N VAL A 11 -9.56 -17.71 -13.66
CA VAL A 11 -9.50 -17.15 -12.30
C VAL A 11 -8.79 -18.18 -11.43
N SER A 12 -7.48 -18.04 -11.27
CA SER A 12 -6.75 -18.81 -10.26
C SER A 12 -7.01 -18.19 -8.90
N LEU A 13 -8.00 -18.71 -8.18
CA LEU A 13 -8.17 -18.39 -6.77
C LEU A 13 -7.13 -19.20 -5.98
N THR A 14 -5.91 -18.67 -5.85
CA THR A 14 -4.92 -19.23 -4.93
C THR A 14 -5.29 -18.77 -3.53
N THR A 15 -6.06 -19.59 -2.80
CA THR A 15 -6.21 -19.43 -1.36
C THR A 15 -4.91 -19.86 -0.69
N THR A 16 -3.90 -19.00 -0.73
CA THR A 16 -2.77 -19.09 0.19
C THR A 16 -3.17 -18.31 1.43
N ALA A 17 -3.91 -18.99 2.29
CA ALA A 17 -3.96 -18.68 3.72
C ALA A 17 -2.54 -18.90 4.27
N ILE A 18 -1.64 -17.96 3.98
CA ILE A 18 -0.38 -17.82 4.71
C ILE A 18 -0.83 -17.29 6.05
N SER A 19 -0.96 -18.23 7.00
CA SER A 19 -0.94 -18.01 8.45
C SER A 19 -0.74 -16.54 8.78
N ALA A 20 -1.83 -15.86 9.16
CA ALA A 20 -1.73 -14.54 9.72
C ALA A 20 -0.57 -14.54 10.72
N LEU A 21 0.35 -13.58 10.65
CA LEU A 21 1.18 -13.35 11.83
C LEU A 21 0.17 -13.14 12.94
N GLU A 22 0.25 -13.98 13.98
CA GLU A 22 -0.86 -14.55 14.77
C GLU A 22 -1.95 -13.61 15.32
N ASN A 23 -1.91 -12.30 15.09
CA ASN A 23 -2.70 -11.26 15.75
C ASN A 23 -3.30 -10.21 14.78
N GLY A 24 -3.79 -10.62 13.60
CA GLY A 24 -4.48 -9.70 12.68
C GLY A 24 -3.57 -8.75 11.89
N VAL A 25 -2.30 -9.12 11.66
CA VAL A 25 -1.36 -8.38 10.81
C VAL A 25 -0.83 -9.30 9.71
N LEU A 26 -0.85 -8.84 8.45
CA LEU A 26 -0.35 -9.56 7.29
C LEU A 26 0.65 -8.68 6.53
N LEU A 27 1.75 -9.28 6.10
CA LEU A 27 2.69 -8.62 5.19
C LEU A 27 2.29 -8.95 3.75
N GLY A 28 2.07 -7.90 2.98
CA GLY A 28 1.89 -7.99 1.53
C GLY A 28 3.21 -8.14 0.78
N GLU A 29 3.10 -8.24 -0.54
CA GLU A 29 4.27 -8.23 -1.42
C GLU A 29 4.97 -6.86 -1.39
N THR A 30 6.29 -6.86 -1.50
CA THR A 30 7.08 -5.62 -1.59
C THR A 30 7.41 -5.33 -3.05
N PHE A 31 7.06 -4.14 -3.53
CA PHE A 31 7.38 -3.64 -4.86
C PHE A 31 8.52 -2.61 -4.80
N GLY A 32 9.32 -2.53 -5.86
CA GLY A 32 10.50 -1.67 -5.94
C GLY A 32 11.80 -2.33 -5.48
N GLY A 33 12.85 -1.51 -5.28
CA GLY A 33 14.21 -1.98 -5.00
C GLY A 33 14.70 -1.68 -3.56
N PRO A 34 15.68 -2.44 -3.04
CA PRO A 34 16.20 -2.28 -1.67
C PRO A 34 17.24 -1.16 -1.57
N TYR A 35 16.92 0.04 -2.04
CA TYR A 35 17.80 1.22 -2.02
C TYR A 35 17.43 2.20 -0.92
N GLY A 36 18.41 2.92 -0.38
CA GLY A 36 18.18 3.83 0.75
C GLY A 36 18.19 3.09 2.10
N LYS A 37 17.41 3.60 3.06
CA LYS A 37 17.32 3.06 4.42
C LYS A 37 16.07 2.19 4.55
N LYS A 38 16.23 1.02 5.15
CA LYS A 38 15.11 0.14 5.51
C LYS A 38 14.21 0.84 6.54
N TYR A 39 12.90 0.71 6.36
CA TYR A 39 11.88 1.14 7.31
C TYR A 39 10.84 0.01 7.50
N SER A 40 10.10 0.05 8.61
CA SER A 40 9.02 -0.90 8.90
C SER A 40 8.11 -0.32 9.97
N ASP A 41 6.80 -0.34 9.72
CA ASP A 41 5.79 0.08 10.69
C ASP A 41 5.24 -1.05 11.55
N LEU A 42 5.77 -2.29 11.43
CA LEU A 42 5.26 -3.47 12.14
C LEU A 42 5.08 -3.29 13.67
N ASP A 43 5.95 -2.52 14.31
CA ASP A 43 5.87 -2.27 15.77
C ASP A 43 4.95 -1.09 16.13
N LEU A 44 4.41 -0.39 15.13
CA LEU A 44 3.58 0.81 15.26
C LEU A 44 2.12 0.56 14.89
N VAL A 45 1.83 -0.53 14.17
CA VAL A 45 0.51 -0.82 13.59
C VAL A 45 -0.05 -2.13 14.13
N GLY A 46 -1.37 -2.23 14.16
CA GLY A 46 -2.04 -3.40 14.71
C GLY A 46 -3.53 -3.46 14.38
N PRO A 47 -4.20 -4.56 14.78
CA PRO A 47 -5.63 -4.74 14.56
C PRO A 47 -6.46 -3.68 15.28
N GLY A 48 -7.59 -3.29 14.71
CA GLY A 48 -8.50 -2.30 15.31
C GLY A 48 -8.04 -0.85 15.21
N GLN A 49 -6.89 -0.58 14.60
CA GLN A 49 -6.48 0.80 14.30
C GLN A 49 -7.38 1.42 13.24
N THR A 50 -7.38 2.75 13.15
CA THR A 50 -8.08 3.49 12.11
C THR A 50 -7.08 4.28 11.27
N VAL A 51 -7.27 4.32 9.95
CA VAL A 51 -6.50 5.18 9.06
C VAL A 51 -7.35 6.40 8.75
N GLN A 52 -6.85 7.58 9.11
CA GLN A 52 -7.57 8.84 8.94
C GLN A 52 -7.30 9.45 7.56
N SER A 53 -6.09 9.30 7.05
CA SER A 53 -5.74 9.80 5.73
C SER A 53 -4.54 9.07 5.15
N ILE A 54 -4.43 9.15 3.82
CA ILE A 54 -3.26 8.76 3.07
C ILE A 54 -2.78 9.94 2.23
N THR A 55 -1.48 10.22 2.28
CA THR A 55 -0.84 11.25 1.45
C THR A 55 0.21 10.62 0.56
N VAL A 56 0.17 10.95 -0.72
CA VAL A 56 1.23 10.66 -1.68
C VAL A 56 1.95 11.96 -1.99
N ARG A 57 3.27 11.98 -1.77
CA ARG A 57 4.14 13.05 -2.26
C ARG A 57 4.75 12.60 -3.59
N SER A 58 4.60 13.39 -4.64
CA SER A 58 5.17 13.00 -5.93
C SER A 58 5.44 14.18 -6.86
N ALA A 59 6.38 13.97 -7.77
CA ALA A 59 6.55 14.74 -9.00
C ALA A 59 6.65 13.76 -10.17
N LYS A 60 7.83 13.65 -10.81
CA LYS A 60 8.08 12.61 -11.82
C LYS A 60 8.04 11.20 -11.22
N ARG A 61 8.47 11.06 -9.96
CA ARG A 61 8.46 9.81 -9.19
C ARG A 61 7.73 10.02 -7.87
N VAL A 62 7.55 8.94 -7.11
CA VAL A 62 6.98 9.01 -5.77
C VAL A 62 8.07 9.38 -4.78
N ASP A 63 7.92 10.55 -4.16
CA ASP A 63 8.85 11.05 -3.15
C ASP A 63 8.57 10.43 -1.78
N ALA A 64 7.29 10.25 -1.41
CA ALA A 64 6.90 9.66 -0.12
C ALA A 64 5.46 9.16 -0.10
N VAL A 65 5.20 8.26 0.85
CA VAL A 65 3.86 7.89 1.33
C VAL A 65 3.75 8.23 2.81
N ILE A 66 2.60 8.78 3.22
CA ILE A 66 2.32 9.12 4.61
C ILE A 66 0.93 8.58 4.99
N LEU A 67 0.82 7.92 6.12
CA LEU A 67 -0.45 7.60 6.77
C LEU A 67 -0.59 8.37 8.07
N GLU A 68 -1.77 8.93 8.30
CA GLU A 68 -2.19 9.36 9.63
C GLU A 68 -3.09 8.27 10.19
N ILE A 69 -2.66 7.63 11.28
CA ILE A 69 -3.38 6.53 11.92
C ILE A 69 -3.74 6.88 13.35
N THR A 70 -4.78 6.25 13.88
CA THR A 70 -5.13 6.27 15.30
C THR A 70 -5.19 4.83 15.82
N ASP A 71 -4.41 4.54 16.85
CA ASP A 71 -4.39 3.23 17.49
C ASP A 71 -5.67 2.96 18.32
N PRO A 72 -5.93 1.71 18.76
CA PRO A 72 -7.12 1.39 19.55
C PRO A 72 -7.22 2.13 20.89
N SER A 73 -6.13 2.71 21.40
CA SER A 73 -6.15 3.55 22.61
C SER A 73 -6.57 5.00 22.33
N GLY A 74 -6.76 5.36 21.06
CA GLY A 74 -7.12 6.70 20.60
C GLY A 74 -5.92 7.61 20.33
N LYS A 75 -4.68 7.09 20.37
CA LYS A 75 -3.49 7.89 20.12
C LYS A 75 -3.18 7.92 18.62
N SER A 76 -2.93 9.12 18.10
CA SER A 76 -2.56 9.33 16.70
C SER A 76 -1.06 9.16 16.45
N HIS A 77 -0.73 8.60 15.29
CA HIS A 77 0.63 8.43 14.79
C HIS A 77 0.72 8.83 13.32
N THR A 78 1.83 9.45 12.95
CA THR A 78 2.16 9.75 11.56
C THR A 78 3.24 8.79 11.09
N LEU A 79 2.92 7.97 10.08
CA LEU A 79 3.86 7.06 9.44
C LEU A 79 4.32 7.72 8.15
N HIS A 80 5.59 8.13 8.05
CA HIS A 80 6.12 8.87 6.88
C HIS A 80 7.37 8.19 6.34
N HIS A 81 7.29 7.70 5.11
CA HIS A 81 8.38 7.02 4.42
C HIS A 81 8.69 7.68 3.09
N GLY A 82 9.94 8.05 2.87
CA GLY A 82 10.38 8.86 1.72
C GLY A 82 10.93 10.22 2.13
N GLY A 83 11.08 11.11 1.15
CA GLY A 83 11.60 12.45 1.33
C GLY A 83 10.53 13.54 1.33
N ASN A 84 10.98 14.78 1.51
CA ASN A 84 10.11 15.97 1.51
C ASN A 84 9.95 16.61 0.11
N GLY A 85 10.40 15.95 -0.95
CA GLY A 85 10.22 16.41 -2.33
C GLY A 85 8.79 16.24 -2.83
N GLY A 86 8.55 16.56 -4.10
CA GLY A 86 7.24 16.45 -4.74
C GLY A 86 6.14 17.33 -4.14
N ASP A 87 4.96 17.31 -4.78
CA ASP A 87 3.75 17.95 -4.28
C ASP A 87 2.95 16.98 -3.42
N LYS A 88 2.28 17.49 -2.38
CA LYS A 88 1.39 16.68 -1.52
C LYS A 88 0.04 16.51 -2.19
N ASN A 89 -0.40 15.27 -2.34
CA ASN A 89 -1.81 14.92 -2.58
C ASN A 89 -2.30 14.11 -1.38
N THR A 90 -3.44 14.46 -0.79
CA THR A 90 -3.97 13.82 0.42
C THR A 90 -5.41 13.41 0.20
N LEU A 91 -5.73 12.16 0.51
CA LEU A 91 -7.08 11.63 0.60
C LEU A 91 -7.41 11.42 2.08
N THR A 92 -8.31 12.24 2.60
CA THR A 92 -8.92 12.03 3.92
C THR A 92 -10.00 10.97 3.81
N LEU A 93 -9.94 9.94 4.65
CA LEU A 93 -10.89 8.84 4.64
C LEU A 93 -12.12 9.22 5.46
N SER A 94 -13.30 8.99 4.90
CA SER A 94 -14.56 9.20 5.60
C SER A 94 -14.86 8.05 6.57
N ASP A 95 -15.82 8.21 7.48
CA ASP A 95 -16.25 7.13 8.39
C ASP A 95 -16.56 5.82 7.64
N GLY A 96 -15.93 4.72 8.08
CA GLY A 96 -16.06 3.39 7.47
C GLY A 96 -15.39 3.25 6.09
N GLU A 97 -14.62 4.24 5.65
CA GLU A 97 -13.76 4.16 4.48
C GLU A 97 -12.37 3.66 4.87
N TYR A 98 -11.83 2.72 4.09
CA TYR A 98 -10.49 2.19 4.28
C TYR A 98 -9.85 1.85 2.93
N VAL A 99 -8.53 1.98 2.87
CA VAL A 99 -7.75 1.56 1.71
C VAL A 99 -7.68 0.04 1.70
N ASN A 100 -8.14 -0.57 0.60
CA ASN A 100 -8.23 -2.02 0.45
C ASN A 100 -7.53 -2.54 -0.82
N GLY A 101 -6.96 -1.66 -1.63
CA GLY A 101 -6.21 -2.04 -2.81
C GLY A 101 -5.12 -1.03 -3.12
N TRP A 102 -4.03 -1.51 -3.69
CA TRP A 102 -2.96 -0.64 -4.14
C TRP A 102 -2.23 -1.20 -5.35
N GLU A 103 -1.61 -0.28 -6.08
CA GLU A 103 -0.74 -0.54 -7.21
C GLU A 103 0.55 0.26 -7.00
N ALA A 104 1.69 -0.36 -7.30
CA ALA A 104 2.95 0.34 -7.42
C ALA A 104 3.63 -0.04 -8.73
N GLN A 105 4.23 0.95 -9.37
CA GLN A 105 4.98 0.78 -10.59
C GLN A 105 6.40 1.32 -10.44
N TRP A 106 7.37 0.60 -11.01
CA TRP A 106 8.80 0.92 -10.89
C TRP A 106 9.50 0.93 -12.24
N GLY A 107 10.67 1.57 -12.29
CA GLY A 107 11.48 1.70 -13.51
C GLY A 107 12.17 0.41 -13.94
N ASP A 108 12.50 0.33 -15.23
CA ASP A 108 13.28 -0.77 -15.82
C ASP A 108 14.73 -0.82 -15.33
N ASP A 109 15.23 0.31 -14.81
CA ASP A 109 16.51 0.44 -14.14
C ASP A 109 16.49 -0.09 -12.69
N GLY A 110 15.34 -0.61 -12.21
CA GLY A 110 15.24 -1.48 -11.05
C GLY A 110 15.09 -0.81 -9.67
N ASP A 111 15.09 0.52 -9.60
CA ASP A 111 15.56 1.12 -8.34
C ASP A 111 14.52 1.81 -7.47
N ARG A 112 13.41 2.35 -8.03
CA ARG A 112 12.49 3.23 -7.28
C ARG A 112 11.05 3.15 -7.74
N ILE A 113 10.14 3.42 -6.82
CA ILE A 113 8.73 3.61 -7.12
C ILE A 113 8.55 4.89 -7.94
N GLN A 114 8.04 4.74 -9.15
CA GLN A 114 7.77 5.86 -10.06
C GLN A 114 6.31 6.27 -10.02
N TYR A 115 5.39 5.35 -9.75
CA TYR A 115 3.97 5.61 -9.62
C TYR A 115 3.35 4.73 -8.55
N ILE A 116 2.36 5.28 -7.85
CA ILE A 116 1.51 4.56 -6.90
C ILE A 116 0.06 4.97 -7.10
N ALA A 117 -0.84 4.02 -6.90
CA ALA A 117 -2.26 4.25 -6.74
C ALA A 117 -2.79 3.49 -5.52
N PHE A 118 -3.68 4.10 -4.74
CA PHE A 118 -4.45 3.44 -3.69
C PHE A 118 -5.93 3.57 -3.97
N THR A 119 -6.68 2.50 -3.71
CA THR A 119 -8.14 2.47 -3.86
C THR A 119 -8.79 2.10 -2.52
N THR A 120 -9.93 2.73 -2.24
CA THR A 120 -10.71 2.49 -1.02
C THR A 120 -11.92 1.59 -1.28
N ASN A 121 -12.48 1.02 -0.22
CA ASN A 121 -13.74 0.28 -0.26
C ASN A 121 -14.94 1.11 -0.76
N LYS A 122 -14.82 2.44 -0.82
CA LYS A 122 -15.83 3.36 -1.38
C LYS A 122 -15.53 3.79 -2.81
N ASN A 123 -14.56 3.17 -3.47
CA ASN A 123 -14.10 3.47 -4.83
C ASN A 123 -13.49 4.87 -4.99
N ASN A 124 -12.97 5.46 -3.91
CA ASN A 124 -12.10 6.62 -4.04
C ASN A 124 -10.68 6.16 -4.37
N THR A 125 -9.96 6.98 -5.12
CA THR A 125 -8.60 6.69 -5.54
C THR A 125 -7.70 7.90 -5.28
N ILE A 126 -6.48 7.64 -4.83
CA ILE A 126 -5.39 8.60 -4.80
C ILE A 126 -4.20 8.05 -5.58
N THR A 127 -3.56 8.89 -6.37
CA THR A 127 -2.41 8.50 -7.20
C THR A 127 -1.30 9.54 -7.10
N GLY A 128 -0.08 9.14 -7.47
CA GLY A 128 1.03 10.06 -7.66
C GLY A 128 2.14 9.45 -8.49
N GLY A 129 2.95 10.32 -9.11
CA GLY A 129 4.09 9.92 -9.95
C GLY A 129 3.73 9.65 -11.41
N THR A 130 4.64 8.99 -12.14
CA THR A 130 4.52 8.71 -13.58
C THR A 130 4.45 7.20 -13.82
N ALA A 131 3.38 6.75 -14.49
CA ALA A 131 3.20 5.34 -14.82
C ALA A 131 4.34 4.79 -15.70
N THR A 132 4.71 3.54 -15.47
CA THR A 132 5.74 2.77 -16.17
C THR A 132 5.17 1.44 -16.67
N GLY A 133 6.03 0.55 -17.20
CA GLY A 133 5.63 -0.76 -17.68
C GLY A 133 5.62 -1.88 -16.62
N ASN A 134 6.40 -1.74 -15.54
CA ASN A 134 6.46 -2.74 -14.47
C ASN A 134 5.48 -2.36 -13.37
N ALA A 135 4.56 -3.26 -13.04
CA ALA A 135 3.50 -3.02 -12.08
C ALA A 135 3.32 -4.21 -11.15
N GLY A 136 3.01 -3.91 -9.90
CA GLY A 136 2.53 -4.86 -8.90
C GLY A 136 1.23 -4.32 -8.31
N THR A 137 0.27 -5.20 -8.11
CA THR A 137 -1.04 -4.86 -7.54
C THR A 137 -1.38 -5.83 -6.44
N GLU A 138 -1.97 -5.34 -5.36
CA GLU A 138 -2.44 -6.19 -4.28
C GLU A 138 -3.76 -5.66 -3.71
N THR A 139 -4.60 -6.56 -3.23
CA THR A 139 -5.86 -6.25 -2.55
C THR A 139 -5.82 -6.86 -1.16
N ALA A 140 -6.25 -6.08 -0.17
CA ALA A 140 -6.38 -6.54 1.20
C ALA A 140 -7.30 -7.78 1.27
N PRO A 141 -6.96 -8.79 2.08
CA PRO A 141 -7.89 -9.85 2.41
C PRO A 141 -9.17 -9.28 3.04
N LYS A 142 -10.28 -10.02 2.93
CA LYS A 142 -11.54 -9.60 3.54
C LYS A 142 -11.36 -9.36 5.04
N GLY A 143 -11.81 -8.20 5.53
CA GLY A 143 -11.68 -7.80 6.93
C GLY A 143 -10.39 -7.05 7.27
N TYR A 144 -9.54 -6.78 6.28
CA TYR A 144 -8.28 -6.05 6.46
C TYR A 144 -8.30 -4.71 5.71
N GLN A 145 -7.46 -3.80 6.19
CA GLN A 145 -7.15 -2.51 5.56
C GLN A 145 -5.65 -2.32 5.49
N LEU A 146 -5.18 -1.41 4.63
CA LEU A 146 -3.81 -0.91 4.69
C LEU A 146 -3.59 -0.24 6.05
N GLY A 147 -2.66 -0.75 6.85
CA GLY A 147 -2.36 -0.20 8.17
C GLY A 147 -1.01 0.52 8.26
N GLY A 148 -0.05 0.12 7.43
CA GLY A 148 1.31 0.67 7.43
C GLY A 148 2.11 0.15 6.24
N PHE A 149 3.41 0.45 6.24
CA PHE A 149 4.32 0.02 5.20
C PHE A 149 5.60 -0.59 5.77
N ILE A 150 6.20 -1.46 4.96
CA ILE A 150 7.58 -1.92 5.11
C ILE A 150 8.31 -1.67 3.79
N GLY A 151 9.60 -1.35 3.82
CA GLY A 151 10.34 -1.17 2.58
C GLY A 151 11.66 -0.44 2.78
N TYR A 152 12.06 0.28 1.73
CA TYR A 152 13.27 1.11 1.73
C TYR A 152 12.97 2.50 1.16
N SER A 153 13.58 3.52 1.77
CA SER A 153 13.41 4.90 1.32
C SER A 153 14.63 5.77 1.58
N GLY A 154 14.73 6.87 0.84
CA GLY A 154 15.78 7.88 0.98
C GLY A 154 15.23 9.27 0.71
N ARG A 155 15.71 9.90 -0.37
CA ARG A 155 15.13 11.17 -0.84
C ARG A 155 13.78 10.98 -1.52
N GLU A 156 13.51 9.76 -1.98
CA GLU A 156 12.30 9.32 -2.64
C GLU A 156 11.91 7.95 -2.05
N LEU A 157 10.76 7.41 -2.44
CA LEU A 157 10.32 6.07 -2.05
C LEU A 157 10.95 5.02 -2.97
N ASP A 158 11.87 4.21 -2.45
CA ASP A 158 12.60 3.22 -3.26
C ASP A 158 11.80 1.90 -3.38
N SER A 159 11.19 1.46 -2.28
CA SER A 159 10.26 0.32 -2.24
C SER A 159 9.20 0.46 -1.14
N ALA A 160 8.10 -0.26 -1.31
CA ALA A 160 7.05 -0.40 -0.31
C ALA A 160 6.40 -1.78 -0.41
N GLY A 161 5.97 -2.31 0.72
CA GLY A 161 5.05 -3.42 0.84
C GLY A 161 3.97 -3.04 1.85
N ALA A 162 2.73 -3.40 1.55
CA ALA A 162 1.61 -3.11 2.43
C ALA A 162 1.70 -3.96 3.71
N ILE A 163 1.46 -3.34 4.86
CA ILE A 163 1.12 -4.06 6.08
C ILE A 163 -0.40 -4.00 6.20
N TRP A 164 -1.05 -5.14 6.01
CA TRP A 164 -2.50 -5.26 6.16
C TRP A 164 -2.85 -5.54 7.61
N THR A 165 -3.68 -4.69 8.21
CA THR A 165 -4.16 -4.85 9.59
C THR A 165 -5.65 -5.19 9.59
N SER A 166 -6.08 -6.07 10.48
CA SER A 166 -7.49 -6.36 10.72
C SER A 166 -8.21 -5.06 11.08
N ILE A 167 -9.36 -4.84 10.45
CA ILE A 167 -10.22 -3.67 10.73
C ILE A 167 -10.76 -3.77 12.16
N ASP A 168 -11.14 -4.97 12.57
CA ASP A 168 -11.60 -5.23 13.94
C ASP A 168 -10.41 -5.61 14.84
N PRO A 169 -10.44 -5.26 16.14
CA PRO A 169 -9.48 -5.79 17.12
C PRO A 169 -9.48 -7.33 17.12
N VAL A 170 -8.31 -7.92 17.33
CA VAL A 170 -8.18 -9.38 17.53
C VAL A 170 -8.02 -9.62 19.04
N GLU A 171 -8.82 -10.53 19.58
CA GLU A 171 -8.79 -10.94 21.00
C GLU A 171 -7.57 -11.80 21.35
#